data_AF-A0A929DUP2-F1
#
_entry.id   AF-A0A929DUP2-F1
#
_cell.length_a   1.000
_cell.length_b   1.000
_cell.length_c   1.000
_cell.angle_alpha   90.00
_cell.angle_beta   90.00
_cell.angle_gamma   90.00
#
_symmetry.space_group_name_H-M   'P 1'
#
loop_
_entity.id
_entity.type
_entity.pdbx_description
1 polymer ?
#
loop_
_entity_poly.entity_id
_entity_poly.type
_entity_poly.pdbx_seq_one_letter_code
_entity_poly.pdbx_strand_id
1 'polypeptide(L)' 'MKPVIVLLGRPNVGKSTLFNRLTRARDALVADEPGLTR' A
#
# COMPACT_ATOMS: atom_id res chain seq x y z
N MET A 1 -22.50 1.73 1.61
CA MET A 1 -21.25 1.06 1.15
C MET A 1 -20.14 2.09 1.14
N LYS A 2 -18.92 1.75 1.58
CA LYS A 2 -17.76 2.64 1.48
C LYS A 2 -17.04 2.40 0.15
N PRO A 3 -16.52 3.45 -0.53
CA PRO A 3 -15.69 3.25 -1.73
C PRO A 3 -14.43 2.43 -1.43
N VAL A 4 -14.02 1.58 -2.37
CA VAL A 4 -12.77 0.81 -2.32
C VAL A 4 -11.83 1.36 -3.39
N ILE A 5 -10.56 1.58 -3.02
CA ILE A 5 -9.53 2.13 -3.90
C ILE A 5 -8.37 1.13 -3.97
N VAL A 6 -7.87 0.86 -5.19
CA VAL A 6 -6.72 -0.03 -5.42
C VAL A 6 -5.54 0.78 -5.95
N LEU A 7 -4.36 0.59 -5.36
CA LEU A 7 -3.11 1.21 -5.81
C LEU A 7 -2.29 0.19 -6.61
N LEU A 8 -2.15 0.41 -7.93
CA LEU A 8 -1.39 -0.46 -8.83
C LEU A 8 -0.10 0.22 -9.30
N GLY A 9 0.91 -0.59 -9.66
CA GLY A 9 2.18 -0.11 -10.21
C GLY A 9 3.31 -1.11 -10.04
N ARG A 10 4.42 -0.88 -10.73
CA ARG A 10 5.63 -1.74 -10.69
C ARG A 10 6.13 -1.93 -9.24
N PRO A 11 6.90 -2.99 -8.95
CA PRO A 11 7.58 -3.12 -7.66
C PRO A 11 8.37 -1.85 -7.32
N ASN A 12 8.40 -1.46 -6.04
CA ASN A 12 9.21 -0.36 -5.51
C ASN A 12 8.93 1.07 -6.06
N VAL A 13 7.81 1.31 -6.75
CA VAL A 13 7.43 2.67 -7.23
C VAL A 13 6.85 3.62 -6.17
N GLY A 14 6.93 3.26 -4.88
CA GLY A 14 6.45 4.12 -3.78
C GLY A 14 4.95 4.05 -3.47
N LYS A 15 4.29 2.93 -3.82
CA LYS A 15 2.85 2.71 -3.52
C LYS A 15 2.53 2.83 -2.03
N SER A 16 3.39 2.26 -1.18
CA SER A 16 3.30 2.33 0.28
C SER A 16 3.54 3.74 0.83
N THR A 17 4.48 4.49 0.23
CA THR A 17 4.71 5.91 0.55
C THR A 17 3.47 6.75 0.27
N LEU A 18 2.81 6.54 -0.87
CA LEU A 18 1.56 7.22 -1.21
C LEU A 18 0.43 6.84 -0.24
N PHE A 19 0.27 5.54 0.07
CA PHE A 19 -0.73 5.08 1.03
C PHE A 19 -0.55 5.74 2.40
N ASN A 20 0.66 5.68 2.98
CA ASN A 20 0.95 6.27 4.29
C ASN A 20 0.72 7.78 4.32
N ARG A 21 1.01 8.48 3.22
CA ARG A 21 0.76 9.92 3.11
C ARG A 21 -0.74 10.24 3.11
N LEU A 22 -1.56 9.42 2.44
CA LEU A 22 -3.01 9.60 2.36
C LEU A 22 -3.72 9.23 3.66
N THR A 23 -3.29 8.14 4.31
CA THR A 23 -3.93 7.64 5.53
C THR A 23 -3.40 8.30 6.81
N ARG A 24 -2.25 9.02 6.72
CA ARG A 24 -1.50 9.57 7.87
C ARG A 24 -1.18 8.51 8.95
N ALA A 25 -1.36 7.24 8.61
CA ALA A 25 -1.08 6.07 9.44
C ALA A 25 0.27 5.48 9.02
N ARG A 26 0.96 4.85 9.96
CA ARG A 26 2.16 4.03 9.67
C ARG A 26 1.81 2.58 9.37
N ASP A 27 0.53 2.28 9.16
CA ASP A 27 -0.01 0.93 8.99
C ASP A 27 0.09 0.37 7.56
N ALA A 28 0.81 1.02 6.63
CA ALA A 28 1.22 0.28 5.44
C ALA A 28 2.16 -0.84 5.88
N LEU A 29 1.61 -2.05 6.01
CA LEU A 29 2.36 -3.29 5.99
C LEU A 29 3.04 -3.37 4.62
N VAL A 30 4.26 -2.84 4.54
CA VAL A 30 5.15 -3.03 3.39
C VAL A 30 5.80 -4.39 3.58
N ALA A 31 5.21 -5.43 3.00
CA ALA A 31 5.95 -6.66 2.81
C ALA A 31 6.76 -6.53 1.51
N ASP A 32 8.06 -6.35 1.64
CA ASP A 32 9.02 -6.46 0.54
C ASP A 32 9.39 -7.93 0.24
N GLU A 33 8.49 -8.88 0.56
CA GLU A 33 8.62 -10.30 0.20
C GLU A 33 7.56 -10.69 -0.85
N PRO A 34 7.95 -11.31 -1.97
CA PRO A 34 6.99 -11.83 -2.93
C PRO A 34 6.23 -13.00 -2.29
N GLY A 35 4.93 -12.79 -2.01
CA GLY A 35 4.01 -13.84 -1.56
C GLY A 35 3.43 -13.66 -0.16
N LEU A 36 3.72 -12.57 0.55
CA LEU A 36 3.22 -12.38 1.92
C LEU A 36 2.53 -11.04 2.11
N THR A 37 1.24 -11.00 1.80
CA THR A 37 0.26 -10.24 2.56
C THR A 37 -1.07 -10.99 2.51
N ARG A 38 -1.66 -11.28 3.66
CA ARG A 38 -3.09 -11.62 3.72
C ARG A 38 -3.92 -10.38 3.43
#